data_AF-A0A7W1DTH1-F1
#
_entry.id   AF-A0A7W1DTH1-F1
#
_cell.length_a   1.000
_cell.length_b   1.000
_cell.length_c   1.000
_cell.angle_alpha   90.00
_cell.angle_beta   90.00
_cell.angle_gamma   90.00
#
_symmetry.space_group_name_H-M   'P 1'
#
loop_
_entity.id
_entity.type
_entity.pdbx_description
1 polymer ?
#
loop_
_entity_poly.entity_id
_entity_poly.type
_entity_poly.pdbx_seq_one_letter_code
_entity_poly.pdbx_strand_id
1 'polypeptide(L)' 'VSGRSVKAQFKVADRERAAYCVVVGENELAAGTVVLKDLATGEQSTVTRAELPSRLSVKD' A
#
# COMPACT_ATOMS: atom_id res chain seq x y z
N VAL A 1 -8.66 -8.06 24.04
CA VAL A 1 -7.72 -7.47 23.06
C VAL A 1 -6.56 -6.89 23.84
N SER A 2 -5.45 -7.62 23.96
CA SER A 2 -4.34 -7.23 24.84
C SER A 2 -3.00 -7.34 24.11
N GLY A 3 -2.35 -6.19 23.94
CA GLY A 3 -0.92 -5.98 23.72
C GLY A 3 -0.14 -7.00 22.88
N ARG A 4 -0.03 -6.78 21.56
CA ARG A 4 1.17 -7.23 20.84
C ARG A 4 2.20 -6.12 20.92
N SER A 5 3.33 -6.41 21.59
CA SER A 5 4.46 -5.50 21.75
C SER A 5 4.86 -4.87 20.41
N VAL A 6 5.19 -3.58 20.43
CA VAL A 6 5.57 -2.75 19.27
C VAL A 6 6.60 -3.43 18.35
N LYS A 7 7.53 -4.24 18.90
CA LYS A 7 8.49 -5.05 18.15
C LYS A 7 7.86 -6.09 17.21
N ALA A 8 6.70 -6.65 17.57
CA ALA A 8 5.99 -7.60 16.73
C ALA A 8 5.31 -6.92 15.53
N GLN A 9 4.89 -5.65 15.67
CA GLN A 9 4.36 -4.85 14.56
C GLN A 9 5.49 -4.38 13.63
N PHE A 10 6.64 -3.97 14.17
CA PHE A 10 7.84 -3.70 13.37
C PHE A 10 8.31 -4.94 12.60
N LYS A 11 8.27 -6.14 13.21
CA LYS A 11 8.59 -7.40 12.52
C LYS A 11 7.57 -7.77 11.43
N VAL A 12 6.32 -7.31 11.53
CA VAL A 12 5.35 -7.47 10.43
C VAL A 12 5.70 -6.51 9.30
N ALA A 13 5.95 -5.22 9.57
CA ALA A 13 6.34 -4.26 8.53
C ALA A 13 7.67 -4.58 7.82
N ASP A 14 8.67 -5.05 8.57
CA ASP A 14 9.97 -5.50 8.02
C ASP A 14 9.80 -6.80 7.20
N ARG A 15 8.89 -7.68 7.63
CA ARG A 15 8.52 -8.91 6.91
C ARG A 15 7.68 -8.62 5.65
N GLU A 16 6.96 -7.51 5.61
CA GLU A 16 6.09 -7.14 4.49
C GLU A 16 6.86 -6.59 3.29
N ARG A 17 8.16 -6.23 3.41
CA ARG A 17 9.02 -5.74 2.31
C ARG A 17 8.24 -4.90 1.28
N ALA A 18 7.44 -3.95 1.77
CA ALA A 18 6.41 -3.33 0.95
C ALA A 18 7.05 -2.60 -0.25
N ALA A 19 6.85 -3.15 -1.45
CA ALA A 19 7.39 -2.58 -2.68
C ALA A 19 6.60 -1.34 -3.13
N TYR A 20 5.38 -1.18 -2.60
CA TYR A 20 4.43 -0.16 -3.01
C TYR A 20 3.78 0.50 -1.80
N CYS A 21 3.50 1.79 -1.94
CA CYS A 21 2.74 2.61 -1.01
C CYS A 21 1.47 3.07 -1.70
N VAL A 22 0.30 2.88 -1.09
CA VAL A 22 -0.99 3.35 -1.62
C VAL A 22 -1.40 4.58 -0.84
N VAL A 23 -1.59 5.69 -1.53
CA VAL A 23 -2.04 6.98 -1.00
C VAL A 23 -3.49 7.17 -1.41
N VAL A 24 -4.35 7.42 -0.42
CA VAL A 24 -5.78 7.64 -0.62
C VAL A 24 -6.18 8.91 0.13
N GLY A 25 -6.30 10.02 -0.59
CA GLY A 25 -6.89 11.26 -0.09
C GLY A 25 -8.42 11.30 -0.25
N GLU A 26 -9.06 12.34 0.28
CA GLU A 26 -10.50 12.57 0.13
C GLU A 26 -10.91 12.75 -1.34
N ASN A 27 -10.07 13.40 -2.15
CA ASN A 27 -10.32 13.60 -3.58
C ASN A 27 -10.24 12.28 -4.35
N GLU A 28 -9.20 11.47 -4.10
CA GLU A 28 -9.04 10.15 -4.68
C GLU A 28 -10.18 9.22 -4.26
N LEU A 29 -10.60 9.27 -2.99
CA LEU A 29 -11.73 8.50 -2.50
C LEU A 29 -13.05 8.91 -3.18
N ALA A 30 -13.28 10.21 -3.36
CA ALA A 30 -14.45 10.73 -4.07
C ALA A 30 -14.43 10.37 -5.58
N ALA A 31 -13.25 10.32 -6.18
CA ALA A 31 -13.06 9.94 -7.59
C ALA A 31 -12.98 8.41 -7.81
N GLY A 32 -12.95 7.60 -6.74
CA GLY A 32 -12.76 6.15 -6.84
C GLY A 32 -11.36 5.73 -7.32
N THR A 33 -10.40 6.64 -7.25
CA THR A 33 -9.00 6.42 -7.60
C THR A 33 -8.14 6.32 -6.34
N VAL A 34 -6.89 5.95 -6.51
CA VAL A 34 -5.85 5.95 -5.48
C VAL A 34 -4.51 6.21 -6.16
N VAL A 35 -3.54 6.76 -5.44
CA VAL A 35 -2.19 6.93 -5.96
C VAL A 35 -1.32 5.80 -5.44
N LEU A 36 -0.79 5.01 -6.35
CA LEU A 36 0.13 3.92 -6.04
C LEU A 36 1.56 4.42 -6.32
N LYS A 37 2.37 4.45 -5.28
CA LYS A 37 3.77 4.88 -5.29
C LYS A 37 4.67 3.66 -5.14
N ASP A 38 5.47 3.38 -6.16
CA ASP A 38 6.53 2.39 -6.08
C ASP A 38 7.67 2.94 -5.20
N LEU A 39 8.01 2.21 -4.14
CA LEU A 39 9.07 2.60 -3.22
C LEU A 39 10.46 2.14 -3.68
N ALA A 40 10.53 1.20 -4.63
CA ALA A 40 11.77 0.77 -5.25
C ALA A 40 12.24 1.73 -6.35
N THR A 41 11.32 2.26 -7.16
CA THR A 41 11.64 3.20 -8.25
C THR A 41 11.36 4.66 -7.91
N GLY A 42 10.50 4.92 -6.93
CA GLY A 42 10.02 6.26 -6.60
C GLY A 42 8.90 6.78 -7.51
N GLU A 43 8.44 5.96 -8.46
CA GLU A 43 7.40 6.33 -9.42
C GLU A 43 6.02 6.37 -8.78
N GLN A 44 5.19 7.33 -9.19
CA GLN A 44 3.83 7.52 -8.68
C GLN A 44 2.85 7.41 -9.84
N SER A 45 1.91 6.49 -9.72
CA SER A 45 0.85 6.27 -10.71
C SER A 45 -0.51 6.33 -10.06
N THR A 46 -1.43 7.08 -10.66
CA THR A 46 -2.83 7.08 -10.21
C THR A 46 -3.52 5.87 -10.82
N VAL A 47 -4.04 4.99 -9.99
CA VAL A 47 -4.77 3.78 -10.40
C VAL A 47 -6.17 3.83 -9.82
N THR A 48 -7.13 3.18 -10.48
CA THR A 48 -8.47 3.05 -9.89
C THR A 48 -8.44 2.04 -8.76
N ARG A 49 -9.39 2.14 -7.83
CA ARG A 49 -9.52 1.16 -6.74
C ARG A 49 -9.76 -0.27 -7.26
N ALA A 50 -10.31 -0.40 -8.47
CA ALA A 50 -10.49 -1.70 -9.14
C ALA A 50 -9.17 -2.30 -9.65
N GLU A 51 -8.19 -1.46 -9.99
CA GLU A 51 -6.88 -1.88 -10.51
C GLU A 51 -5.89 -2.25 -9.38
N LEU A 52 -6.14 -1.80 -8.14
CA LEU A 52 -5.33 -2.11 -6.96
C LEU A 52 -5.03 -3.62 -6.76
N PRO A 53 -6.03 -4.52 -6.71
CA PRO A 53 -5.77 -5.94 -6.51
C PRO A 53 -4.94 -6.54 -7.66
N SER A 54 -5.19 -6.12 -8.90
CA SER A 54 -4.41 -6.57 -10.07
C SER A 54 -2.95 -6.13 -10.01
N ARG A 55 -2.68 -4.91 -9.51
CA ARG A 55 -1.31 -4.37 -9.35
C ARG A 55 -0.57 -4.98 -8.16
N LEU A 56 -1.27 -5.29 -7.07
CA LEU A 56 -0.70 -5.86 -5.85
C LEU A 56 -0.55 -7.39 -5.91
N SER A 57 -1.28 -8.08 -6.78
CA SER A 57 -1.23 -9.55 -6.91
C SER A 57 0.00 -10.07 -7.67
N VAL A 58 0.86 -9.20 -8.20
CA VAL A 58 2.08 -9.59 -8.94
C VAL A 58 3.31 -9.42 -8.03
N LYS A 59 3.35 -10.20 -6.94
CA LYS A 59 4.61 -10.53 -6.24
C LYS A 59 4.38 -11.68 -5.26
N ASP A 60 4.42 -12.91 -5.78
CA ASP A 60 4.86 -14.07 -4.98
C ASP A 60 6.34 -13.89 -4.56
#